data_AF-A0A9D3NCC7-F1
#
_entry.id   AF-A0A9D3NCC7-F1
#
_cell.length_a   1.000
_cell.length_b   1.000
_cell.length_c   1.000
_cell.angle_alpha   90.00
_cell.angle_beta   90.00
_cell.angle_gamma   90.00
#
_symmetry.space_group_name_H-M   'P 1'
#
loop_
_entity.id
_entity.type
_entity.pdbx_description
1 polymer ?
#
loop_
_entity_poly.entity_id
_entity_poly.type
_entity_poly.pdbx_seq_one_letter_code
_entity_poly.pdbx_strand_id
1 'polypeptide(L)'
;MAHMKKFAAIPMSKCMRDMCKEEDYAFLNKQELDKNPEKTSNESMFHESEWQQNQEERIRRRLDREQKEQERQCELEKQRREKEEQWKSHVAGLASERESLQGRLHRLREFRDFQKRVLMQDLGLEPGTASDKLTHLLRRL
;
A
#
# COMPACT_ATOMS: atom_id res chain seq x y z
N MET A 1 23.03 48.16 40.46
CA MET A 1 24.08 47.22 39.99
C MET A 1 23.95 45.79 40.54
N ALA A 2 23.07 45.49 41.51
CA ALA A 2 22.92 44.12 42.03
C ALA A 2 22.31 43.13 41.02
N HIS A 3 21.54 43.63 40.03
CA HIS A 3 20.76 42.81 39.10
C HIS A 3 21.59 42.26 37.92
N MET A 4 22.64 42.97 37.49
CA MET A 4 23.56 42.48 36.45
C MET A 4 24.36 41.24 36.90
N LYS A 5 24.48 40.99 38.22
CA LYS A 5 25.15 39.81 38.76
C LYS A 5 24.33 38.52 38.58
N LYS A 6 22.98 38.60 38.49
CA LYS A 6 22.13 37.39 38.40
C LYS A 6 22.20 36.73 37.03
N PHE A 7 22.17 37.52 35.95
CA PHE A 7 22.25 37.00 34.58
C PHE A 7 23.67 36.67 34.13
N ALA A 8 24.69 37.15 34.85
CA ALA A 8 26.08 36.82 34.56
C ALA A 8 26.41 35.33 34.75
N ALA A 9 25.67 34.64 35.62
CA ALA A 9 25.86 33.23 35.96
C ALA A 9 25.24 32.24 34.95
N ILE A 10 24.39 32.71 34.03
CA ILE A 10 23.81 31.85 32.99
C ILE A 10 24.87 31.74 31.86
N PRO A 11 25.41 30.54 31.58
CA PRO A 11 26.41 30.38 30.54
C PRO A 11 25.75 30.57 29.17
N MET A 12 26.03 31.72 28.56
CA MET A 12 25.64 32.07 27.20
C MET A 12 26.87 32.55 26.42
N SER A 13 26.88 32.35 25.11
CA SER A 13 27.93 32.90 24.25
C SER A 13 27.88 34.43 24.28
N LYS A 14 29.04 35.09 24.13
CA LYS A 14 29.17 36.56 24.25
C LYS A 14 28.25 37.31 23.29
N CYS A 15 28.11 36.82 22.05
CA CYS A 15 27.20 37.38 21.04
C CYS A 15 25.72 37.27 21.44
N MET A 16 25.31 36.14 22.02
CA MET A 16 23.93 35.95 22.48
C MET A 16 23.58 36.87 23.65
N ARG A 17 24.56 37.20 24.51
CA ARG A 17 24.37 38.10 25.64
C ARG A 17 24.04 39.54 25.21
N ASP A 18 24.60 39.98 24.09
CA ASP A 18 24.33 41.32 23.56
C ASP A 18 22.98 41.39 22.83
N MET A 19 22.44 40.24 22.37
CA MET A 19 21.13 40.14 21.73
C MET A 19 19.97 39.98 22.72
N CYS A 20 20.18 39.24 23.82
CA CYS A 20 19.13 38.97 24.80
C CYS A 20 19.10 40.06 25.89
N LYS A 21 18.13 40.98 25.82
CA LYS A 21 17.97 42.06 26.79
C LYS A 21 17.21 41.55 28.02
N GLU A 22 17.46 42.14 29.19
CA GLU A 22 16.75 41.74 30.43
C GLU A 22 15.22 41.89 30.31
N GLU A 23 14.76 42.80 29.45
CA GLU A 23 13.35 43.01 29.09
C GLU A 23 12.71 41.76 28.49
N ASP A 24 13.47 40.97 27.73
CA ASP A 24 13.01 39.73 27.11
C ASP A 24 12.74 38.64 28.17
N TYR A 25 13.32 38.77 29.37
CA TYR A 25 13.16 37.84 30.49
C TYR A 25 12.23 38.38 31.59
N ALA A 26 11.53 39.49 31.36
CA ALA A 26 10.61 40.07 32.35
C ALA A 26 9.51 39.10 32.78
N PHE A 27 9.14 38.13 31.93
CA PHE A 27 8.18 37.08 32.26
C PHE A 27 8.66 36.10 33.34
N LEU A 28 9.98 35.91 33.51
CA LEU A 28 10.53 35.05 34.58
C LEU A 28 10.40 35.71 35.95
N ASN A 29 10.47 37.05 36.02
CA ASN A 29 10.31 37.79 37.26
C ASN A 29 8.86 37.77 37.78
N LYS A 30 7.86 37.50 36.92
CA LYS A 30 6.45 37.42 37.33
C LYS A 30 6.17 36.22 38.23
N GLN A 31 7.00 35.18 38.16
CA GLN A 31 6.83 33.97 38.98
C GLN A 31 7.10 34.22 40.47
N GLU A 32 7.80 35.29 40.84
CA GLU A 32 8.05 35.64 42.24
C GLU A 32 6.96 36.55 42.86
N LEU A 33 6.12 37.22 42.05
CA LEU A 33 5.15 38.21 42.55
C LEU A 33 3.77 37.63 42.91
N ASP A 34 3.36 36.51 42.29
CA ASP A 34 2.01 35.92 42.47
C ASP A 34 1.95 34.87 43.59
N LYS A 35 2.31 35.28 44.81
CA LYS A 35 2.10 34.48 46.03
C LYS A 35 0.81 34.86 46.77
N ASN A 36 -0.33 34.89 46.08
CA ASN A 36 -1.65 34.99 46.71
C ASN A 36 -2.37 33.63 46.63
N PRO A 37 -2.41 32.84 47.72
CA PRO A 37 -2.79 31.42 47.67
C PRO A 37 -4.29 31.15 47.41
N GLU A 38 -5.19 32.11 47.64
CA GLU A 38 -6.65 31.87 47.55
C GLU A 38 -7.25 31.93 46.14
N LYS A 39 -6.64 32.64 45.18
CA LYS A 39 -7.13 32.69 43.78
C LYS A 39 -6.55 31.60 42.90
N THR A 40 -5.33 31.16 43.20
CA THR A 40 -4.61 30.11 42.46
C THR A 40 -5.25 28.72 42.55
N SER A 41 -5.95 28.38 43.65
CA SER A 41 -6.50 27.02 43.84
C SER A 41 -7.59 26.67 42.83
N ASN A 42 -8.53 27.60 42.59
CA ASN A 42 -9.67 27.36 41.70
C ASN A 42 -9.30 27.51 40.22
N GLU A 43 -8.43 28.48 39.87
CA GLU A 43 -7.89 28.61 38.51
C GLU A 43 -6.95 27.45 38.14
N SER A 44 -6.18 26.92 39.11
CA SER A 44 -5.33 25.74 38.90
C SER A 44 -6.15 24.48 38.61
N MET A 45 -7.23 24.22 39.34
CA MET A 45 -8.11 23.08 39.08
C MET A 45 -8.84 23.18 37.72
N PHE A 46 -9.26 24.39 37.33
CA PHE A 46 -9.91 24.62 36.04
C PHE A 46 -8.94 24.38 34.88
N HIS A 47 -7.70 24.88 35.00
CA HIS A 47 -6.66 24.64 34.02
C HIS A 47 -6.23 23.17 33.93
N GLU A 48 -6.22 22.44 35.04
CA GLU A 48 -5.92 21.00 35.04
C GLU A 48 -7.02 20.18 34.35
N SER A 49 -8.29 20.55 34.55
CA SER A 49 -9.42 19.90 33.88
C SER A 49 -9.43 20.18 32.37
N GLU A 50 -9.20 21.43 31.94
CA GLU A 50 -9.06 21.78 30.52
C GLU A 50 -7.85 21.09 29.87
N TRP A 51 -6.74 20.95 30.61
CA TRP A 51 -5.56 20.24 30.13
C TRP A 51 -5.84 18.74 29.94
N GLN A 52 -6.54 18.10 30.87
CA GLN A 52 -6.96 16.70 30.76
C GLN A 52 -7.91 16.49 29.57
N GLN A 53 -8.93 17.33 29.40
CA GLN A 53 -9.84 17.26 28.26
C GLN A 53 -9.10 17.41 26.92
N ASN A 54 -8.18 18.37 26.82
CA ASN A 54 -7.35 18.55 25.63
C ASN A 54 -6.47 17.33 25.34
N GLN A 55 -5.96 16.66 26.38
CA GLN A 55 -5.15 15.47 26.22
C GLN A 55 -5.99 14.27 25.74
N GLU A 56 -7.17 14.07 26.31
CA GLU A 56 -8.12 13.05 25.87
C GLU A 56 -8.56 13.28 24.43
N GLU A 57 -8.85 14.53 24.05
CA GLU A 57 -9.22 14.88 22.69
C GLU A 57 -8.09 14.59 21.69
N ARG A 58 -6.83 14.86 22.06
CA ARG A 58 -5.66 14.51 21.25
C ARG A 58 -5.53 13.00 21.08
N ILE A 59 -5.78 12.21 22.12
CA ILE A 59 -5.75 10.76 22.06
C ILE A 59 -6.85 10.24 21.13
N ARG A 60 -8.09 10.74 21.26
CA ARG A 60 -9.20 10.40 20.37
C ARG A 60 -8.87 10.73 18.91
N ARG A 61 -8.34 11.92 18.64
CA ARG A 61 -7.93 12.31 17.28
C ARG A 61 -6.83 11.42 16.69
N ARG A 62 -5.92 10.89 17.51
CA ARG A 62 -4.90 9.92 17.05
C ARG A 62 -5.54 8.57 16.72
N LEU A 63 -6.41 8.08 17.60
CA LEU A 63 -7.09 6.81 17.41
C LEU A 63 -8.02 6.82 16.19
N ASP A 64 -8.76 7.90 15.98
CA ASP A 64 -9.58 8.10 14.78
C ASP A 64 -8.75 8.08 13.49
N ARG A 65 -7.54 8.66 13.51
CA ARG A 65 -6.64 8.65 12.35
C ARG A 65 -6.13 7.25 12.08
N GLU A 66 -5.73 6.53 13.12
CA GLU A 66 -5.27 5.15 13.02
C GLU A 66 -6.37 4.24 12.47
N GLN A 67 -7.59 4.35 12.99
CA GLN A 67 -8.75 3.61 12.47
C GLN A 67 -9.00 3.92 10.99
N LYS A 68 -9.01 5.20 10.60
CA LYS A 68 -9.19 5.59 9.19
C LYS A 68 -8.05 5.11 8.28
N GLU A 69 -6.84 4.97 8.79
CA GLU A 69 -5.72 4.42 8.04
C GLU A 69 -5.84 2.90 7.91
N GLN A 70 -6.22 2.20 8.98
CA GLN A 70 -6.50 0.77 8.95
C GLN A 70 -7.66 0.44 7.99
N GLU A 71 -8.76 1.19 8.03
CA GLU A 71 -9.87 1.03 7.09
C GLU A 71 -9.42 1.22 5.64
N ARG A 72 -8.61 2.26 5.38
CA ARG A 72 -8.04 2.49 4.04
C ARG A 72 -7.14 1.34 3.60
N GLN A 73 -6.32 0.79 4.49
CA GLN A 73 -5.48 -0.36 4.19
C GLN A 73 -6.31 -1.62 3.89
N CYS A 74 -7.32 -1.90 4.71
CA CYS A 74 -8.23 -3.02 4.49
C CYS A 74 -8.97 -2.91 3.15
N GLU A 75 -9.42 -1.71 2.79
CA GLU A 75 -10.10 -1.46 1.51
C GLU A 75 -9.16 -1.69 0.31
N LEU A 76 -7.93 -1.17 0.38
CA LEU A 76 -6.92 -1.43 -0.65
C LEU A 76 -6.59 -2.92 -0.78
N GLU A 77 -6.51 -3.63 0.34
CA GLU A 77 -6.25 -5.07 0.34
C GLU A 77 -7.41 -5.84 -0.30
N LYS A 78 -8.66 -5.50 0.00
CA LYS A 78 -9.84 -6.10 -0.63
C LYS A 78 -9.82 -5.89 -2.14
N GLN A 79 -9.62 -4.65 -2.60
CA GLN A 79 -9.54 -4.34 -4.03
C GLN A 79 -8.41 -5.09 -4.71
N ARG A 80 -7.27 -5.25 -4.04
CA ARG A 80 -6.15 -6.05 -4.54
C ARG A 80 -6.55 -7.53 -4.68
N ARG A 81 -7.15 -8.12 -3.65
CA ARG A 81 -7.60 -9.52 -3.67
C ARG A 81 -8.64 -9.76 -4.77
N GLU A 82 -9.61 -8.87 -4.92
CA GLU A 82 -10.63 -8.94 -5.99
C GLU A 82 -9.99 -8.92 -7.38
N LYS A 83 -9.03 -8.01 -7.63
CA LYS A 83 -8.29 -7.97 -8.89
C LYS A 83 -7.45 -9.22 -9.12
N GLU A 84 -6.82 -9.75 -8.08
CA GLU A 84 -6.07 -11.00 -8.15
C GLU A 84 -6.99 -12.19 -8.49
N GLU A 85 -8.18 -12.25 -7.91
CA GLU A 85 -9.19 -13.28 -8.21
C GLU A 85 -9.74 -13.15 -9.63
N GLN A 86 -10.03 -11.93 -10.08
CA GLN A 86 -10.42 -11.66 -11.47
C GLN A 86 -9.32 -12.09 -12.45
N TRP A 87 -8.06 -11.76 -12.15
CA TRP A 87 -6.92 -12.17 -12.96
C TRP A 87 -6.76 -13.70 -12.98
N LYS A 88 -6.83 -14.37 -11.82
CA LYS A 88 -6.79 -15.84 -11.73
C LYS A 88 -7.90 -16.48 -12.56
N SER A 89 -9.13 -15.96 -12.46
CA SER A 89 -10.29 -16.47 -13.20
C SER A 89 -10.11 -16.27 -14.70
N HIS A 90 -9.63 -15.10 -15.12
CA HIS A 90 -9.34 -14.81 -16.52
C HIS A 90 -8.26 -15.75 -17.09
N VAL A 91 -7.17 -15.96 -16.35
CA VAL A 91 -6.09 -16.88 -16.74
C VAL A 91 -6.61 -18.32 -16.83
N ALA A 92 -7.44 -18.76 -15.89
CA ALA A 92 -8.08 -20.08 -15.94
C ALA A 92 -9.00 -20.23 -17.16
N GLY A 93 -9.75 -19.19 -17.53
CA GLY A 93 -10.55 -19.16 -18.76
C GLY A 93 -9.67 -19.33 -20.00
N LEU A 94 -8.59 -18.55 -20.12
CA LEU A 94 -7.64 -18.66 -21.24
C LEU A 94 -6.97 -20.04 -21.32
N ALA A 95 -6.61 -20.62 -20.18
CA ALA A 95 -6.06 -21.97 -20.12
C ALA A 95 -7.08 -23.01 -20.63
N SER A 96 -8.34 -22.90 -20.20
CA SER A 96 -9.42 -23.79 -20.63
C SER A 96 -9.68 -23.69 -22.14
N GLU A 97 -9.72 -22.48 -22.68
CA GLU A 97 -9.83 -22.24 -24.13
C GLU A 97 -8.66 -22.87 -24.89
N ARG A 98 -7.43 -22.66 -24.39
CA ARG A 98 -6.22 -23.24 -24.99
C ARG A 98 -6.27 -24.76 -25.00
N GLU A 99 -6.67 -25.40 -23.90
CA GLU A 99 -6.81 -26.86 -23.82
C GLU A 99 -7.86 -27.37 -24.82
N SER A 100 -8.99 -26.67 -24.96
CA SER A 100 -10.03 -27.04 -25.94
C SER A 100 -9.51 -26.99 -27.38
N LEU A 101 -8.71 -25.96 -27.71
CA LEU A 101 -8.08 -25.81 -29.02
C LEU A 101 -7.01 -26.87 -29.25
N GLN A 102 -6.20 -27.20 -28.24
CA GLN A 102 -5.22 -28.27 -28.32
C GLN A 102 -5.89 -29.63 -28.56
N GLY A 103 -6.98 -29.93 -27.85
CA GLY A 103 -7.77 -31.14 -28.07
C GLY A 103 -8.36 -31.20 -29.48
N ARG A 104 -8.91 -30.08 -29.98
CA ARG A 104 -9.42 -29.99 -31.36
C ARG A 104 -8.30 -30.20 -32.39
N LEU A 105 -7.15 -29.57 -32.20
CA LEU A 105 -5.99 -29.70 -33.07
C LEU A 105 -5.45 -31.13 -33.07
N HIS A 106 -5.42 -31.79 -31.91
CA HIS A 106 -5.05 -33.20 -31.80
C HIS A 106 -6.00 -34.09 -32.62
N ARG A 107 -7.32 -33.96 -32.42
CA ARG A 107 -8.32 -34.71 -33.22
C ARG A 107 -8.19 -34.46 -34.72
N LEU A 108 -7.93 -33.23 -35.13
CA LEU A 108 -7.72 -32.91 -36.56
C LEU A 108 -6.45 -33.58 -37.11
N ARG A 109 -5.37 -33.66 -36.32
CA ARG A 109 -4.16 -34.40 -36.72
C ARG A 109 -4.45 -35.89 -36.84
N GLU A 110 -5.11 -36.49 -35.85
CA GLU A 110 -5.49 -37.91 -35.90
C GLU A 110 -6.39 -38.22 -37.10
N PHE A 111 -7.39 -37.38 -37.36
CA PHE A 111 -8.26 -37.53 -38.52
C PHE A 111 -7.47 -37.40 -39.83
N ARG A 112 -6.52 -36.47 -39.90
CA ARG A 112 -5.66 -36.31 -41.08
C ARG A 112 -4.75 -37.52 -41.29
N ASP A 113 -4.22 -38.08 -40.22
CA ASP A 113 -3.39 -39.28 -40.27
C ASP A 113 -4.20 -40.55 -40.57
N PHE A 114 -5.48 -40.57 -40.18
CA PHE A 114 -6.43 -41.58 -40.63
C PHE A 114 -6.69 -41.47 -42.14
N GLN A 115 -7.02 -40.28 -42.66
CA GLN A 115 -7.21 -40.05 -44.10
C GLN A 115 -5.98 -40.49 -44.91
N LYS A 116 -4.78 -40.14 -44.45
CA LYS A 116 -3.52 -40.59 -45.07
C LYS A 116 -3.43 -42.12 -45.14
N ARG A 117 -3.70 -42.81 -44.02
CA ARG A 117 -3.64 -44.27 -43.95
C ARG A 117 -4.62 -44.94 -44.89
N VAL A 118 -5.87 -44.47 -44.94
CA VAL A 118 -6.90 -44.99 -45.87
C VAL A 118 -6.46 -44.81 -47.31
N LEU A 119 -6.03 -43.60 -47.70
CA LEU A 119 -5.57 -43.32 -49.06
C LEU A 119 -4.33 -44.12 -49.44
N MET A 120 -3.38 -44.31 -48.52
CA MET A 120 -2.23 -45.18 -48.75
C MET A 120 -2.66 -46.62 -49.02
N GLN A 121 -3.61 -47.15 -48.23
CA GLN A 121 -4.14 -48.49 -48.41
C GLN A 121 -4.85 -48.64 -49.76
N ASP A 122 -5.69 -47.67 -50.14
CA ASP A 122 -6.40 -47.66 -51.43
C ASP A 122 -5.43 -47.57 -52.63
N LEU A 123 -4.29 -46.90 -52.46
CA LEU A 123 -3.25 -46.76 -53.47
C LEU A 123 -2.19 -47.86 -53.44
N GLY A 124 -2.25 -48.79 -52.47
CA GLY A 124 -1.24 -49.83 -52.27
C GLY A 124 0.16 -49.29 -51.93
N LEU A 125 0.23 -48.16 -51.23
CA LEU A 125 1.50 -47.50 -50.86
C LEU A 125 1.99 -47.97 -49.48
N GLU A 126 3.28 -48.29 -49.39
CA GLU A 126 3.92 -48.67 -48.12
C GLU A 126 4.09 -47.46 -47.17
N PRO A 127 4.10 -47.68 -45.84
CA PRO A 127 4.33 -46.63 -44.85
C PRO A 127 5.69 -45.94 -45.05
N GLY A 128 5.67 -44.62 -45.26
CA GLY A 128 6.89 -43.82 -45.44
C GLY A 128 7.19 -43.44 -46.90
N THR A 129 6.41 -43.94 -47.86
CA THR A 129 6.56 -43.57 -49.26
C THR A 129 5.96 -42.18 -49.52
N ALA A 130 6.79 -41.19 -49.85
CA ALA A 130 6.31 -39.88 -50.28
C ALA A 130 5.72 -39.97 -51.69
N SER A 131 4.41 -39.69 -51.82
CA SER A 131 3.69 -39.73 -53.10
C SER A 131 3.01 -38.40 -53.38
N ASP A 132 3.34 -37.80 -54.54
CA ASP A 132 2.72 -36.55 -54.99
C ASP A 132 1.22 -36.71 -55.25
N LYS A 133 0.79 -37.90 -55.67
CA LYS A 133 -0.64 -38.22 -55.83
C LYS A 133 -1.37 -38.20 -54.48
N LEU A 134 -0.75 -38.77 -53.45
CA LEU A 134 -1.30 -38.79 -52.09
C LEU A 134 -1.39 -37.37 -51.51
N THR A 135 -0.35 -36.55 -51.65
CA THR A 135 -0.36 -35.16 -51.16
C THR A 135 -1.37 -34.29 -51.90
N HIS A 136 -1.55 -34.51 -53.21
CA HIS A 136 -2.54 -33.79 -54.02
C HIS A 136 -3.98 -34.19 -53.65
N LEU A 137 -4.25 -35.46 -53.35
CA LEU A 137 -5.57 -35.92 -52.88
C LEU A 137 -5.88 -35.36 -51.49
N LEU A 138 -4.91 -35.41 -50.59
CA LEU A 138 -5.04 -34.83 -49.26
C LEU A 138 -5.30 -33.31 -49.33
N ARG A 139 -4.67 -32.56 -50.25
CA ARG A 139 -4.96 -31.12 -50.39
C ARG A 139 -6.35 -30.79 -50.91
N ARG A 140 -7.01 -31.73 -51.60
CA ARG A 140 -8.39 -31.54 -52.12
C ARG A 140 -9.47 -31.87 -51.08
N LEU A 141 -9.12 -32.62 -50.02
CA LEU A 141 -9.98 -33.01 -48.90
C LEU A 141 -9.73 -32.11 -47.69
#